data_AF-A0A5P8P1U5-F1
#
_entry.id   AF-A0A5P8P1U5-F1
#
_cell.length_a   1.000
_cell.length_b   1.000
_cell.length_c   1.000
_cell.angle_alpha   90.00
_cell.angle_beta   90.00
_cell.angle_gamma   90.00
#
_symmetry.space_group_name_H-M   'P 1'
#
loop_
_entity.id
_entity.type
_entity.pdbx_description
1 polymer ?
#
loop_
_entity_poly.entity_id
_entity_poly.type
_entity_poly.pdbx_seq_one_letter_code
_entity_poly.pdbx_strand_id
1 'polypeptide(L)' 'MKTITLKTEDSFFEKVTSLAKELHLTKSELIRQSIAEFEANIRKNKLKEKMMSASLKVREANREITKDFDETVEDGLNNA' A
#
# COMPACT_ATOMS: atom_id res chain seq x y z
N MET A 1 -22.17 -3.28 -21.16
CA MET A 1 -22.17 -4.07 -19.90
C MET A 1 -21.80 -5.50 -20.25
N LYS A 2 -20.93 -6.15 -19.47
CA LYS A 2 -20.61 -7.58 -19.64
C LYS A 2 -21.09 -8.34 -18.42
N THR A 3 -21.72 -9.48 -18.64
CA THR A 3 -22.21 -10.35 -17.56
C THR A 3 -21.15 -11.40 -17.25
N ILE A 4 -20.88 -11.61 -15.96
CA ILE A 4 -19.99 -12.66 -15.48
C ILE A 4 -20.83 -13.58 -14.60
N THR A 5 -20.71 -14.88 -14.83
CA THR A 5 -21.27 -15.91 -13.95
C THR A 5 -20.14 -16.44 -13.07
N LEU A 6 -20.32 -16.36 -11.76
CA LEU A 6 -19.33 -16.80 -10.77
C LEU A 6 -19.89 -18.00 -10.00
N LYS A 7 -19.17 -19.12 -9.97
CA LYS A 7 -19.42 -20.18 -9.00
C LYS A 7 -18.74 -19.83 -7.69
N THR A 8 -19.50 -19.90 -6.60
CA THR A 8 -19.01 -19.65 -5.25
C THR A 8 -19.51 -20.76 -4.33
N GLU A 9 -18.91 -20.83 -3.14
CA GLU A 9 -19.48 -21.62 -2.05
C GLU A 9 -20.81 -21.02 -1.59
N ASP A 10 -21.70 -21.88 -1.09
CA ASP A 10 -23.01 -21.45 -0.59
C ASP A 10 -22.87 -20.48 0.58
N SER A 11 -21.88 -20.71 1.46
CA SER A 11 -21.55 -19.83 2.59
C SER A 11 -21.25 -18.39 2.15
N PHE A 12 -20.50 -18.24 1.05
CA PHE A 12 -20.18 -16.93 0.49
C PHE A 12 -21.39 -16.28 -0.15
N PHE A 13 -22.20 -17.04 -0.89
CA PHE A 13 -23.41 -16.52 -1.52
C PHE A 13 -24.42 -15.99 -0.49
N GLU A 14 -24.61 -16.72 0.60
CA GLU A 14 -25.44 -16.28 1.71
C GLU A 14 -24.89 -15.02 2.38
N LYS A 15 -23.57 -14.96 2.61
CA LYS A 15 -22.92 -13.77 3.15
C LYS A 15 -23.13 -12.53 2.28
N VAL A 16 -22.89 -12.65 0.97
CA VAL A 16 -23.13 -11.56 0.01
C VAL A 16 -24.60 -11.16 -0.01
N THR A 17 -25.51 -12.13 0.07
CA THR A 17 -26.94 -11.86 0.08
C THR A 17 -27.38 -11.15 1.37
N SER A 18 -26.85 -11.55 2.52
CA SER A 18 -27.11 -10.91 3.81
C SER A 18 -26.59 -9.47 3.82
N LEU A 19 -25.32 -9.25 3.44
CA LEU A 19 -24.74 -7.90 3.39
C LEU A 19 -25.47 -7.01 2.39
N ALA A 20 -25.84 -7.54 1.23
CA ALA A 20 -26.58 -6.76 0.23
C ALA A 20 -27.93 -6.29 0.77
N LYS A 21 -28.62 -7.13 1.56
CA LYS A 21 -29.86 -6.76 2.25
C LYS A 21 -29.62 -5.69 3.31
N GLU A 22 -28.60 -5.85 4.15
CA GLU A 22 -28.26 -4.93 5.24
C GLU A 22 -27.89 -3.53 4.71
N LEU A 23 -27.14 -3.49 3.61
CA LEU A 23 -26.70 -2.24 2.98
C LEU A 23 -27.73 -1.67 1.99
N HIS A 24 -28.88 -2.34 1.81
CA HIS A 24 -29.89 -1.97 0.81
C HIS A 24 -29.34 -1.85 -0.62
N LEU A 25 -28.36 -2.69 -0.97
CA LEU A 25 -27.70 -2.71 -2.28
C LEU A 25 -28.09 -3.96 -3.06
N THR A 26 -27.92 -3.91 -4.38
CA THR A 26 -27.98 -5.14 -5.19
C THR A 26 -26.68 -5.94 -5.00
N LYS A 27 -26.75 -7.28 -5.14
CA LYS A 27 -25.55 -8.12 -5.03
C LYS A 27 -24.43 -7.67 -5.98
N SER A 28 -24.82 -7.30 -7.22
CA SER A 28 -23.87 -6.82 -8.22
C SER A 28 -23.26 -5.46 -7.84
N GLU A 29 -24.02 -4.57 -7.21
CA GLU A 29 -23.52 -3.29 -6.73
C GLU A 29 -22.55 -3.48 -5.56
N LEU A 30 -22.91 -4.32 -4.60
CA LEU A 30 -22.05 -4.69 -3.48
C LEU A 30 -20.70 -5.26 -3.96
N ILE A 31 -20.73 -6.18 -4.95
CA ILE A 31 -19.51 -6.76 -5.52
C ILE A 31 -18.67 -5.68 -6.22
N ARG A 32 -19.28 -4.77 -6.98
CA ARG A 32 -18.56 -3.67 -7.64
C ARG A 32 -17.86 -2.76 -6.63
N GLN A 33 -18.57 -2.32 -5.59
CA GLN A 33 -18.00 -1.47 -4.55
C GLN A 33 -16.89 -2.18 -3.79
N SER A 34 -17.09 -3.46 -3.45
CA SER A 34 -16.08 -4.26 -2.77
C SER A 34 -14.79 -4.38 -3.58
N ILE A 35 -14.88 -4.59 -4.90
CA ILE A 35 -13.71 -4.65 -5.78
C ILE A 35 -12.99 -3.30 -5.84
N ALA A 36 -13.73 -2.19 -5.94
CA ALA A 36 -13.15 -0.84 -5.97
C ALA A 36 -12.42 -0.51 -4.66
N GLU A 37 -13.02 -0.83 -3.51
CA GLU A 37 -12.40 -0.66 -2.18
C GLU A 37 -11.17 -1.55 -2.00
N PHE A 38 -11.23 -2.79 -2.49
CA PHE A 38 -10.09 -3.70 -2.44
C PHE A 38 -8.92 -3.19 -3.29
N GLU A 39 -9.20 -2.67 -4.49
CA GLU A 39 -8.18 -2.06 -5.34
C GLU A 39 -7.55 -0.82 -4.67
N ALA A 40 -8.38 0.06 -4.10
CA ALA A 40 -7.91 1.25 -3.40
C ALA A 40 -6.99 0.88 -2.22
N ASN A 41 -7.36 -0.13 -1.43
CA ASN A 41 -6.55 -0.62 -0.33
C ASN A 41 -5.22 -1.21 -0.79
N ILE A 42 -5.20 -2.01 -1.86
CA ILE A 42 -3.95 -2.53 -2.43
C ILE A 42 -3.04 -1.39 -2.88
N ARG A 43 -3.57 -0.39 -3.59
CA ARG A 43 -2.79 0.76 -4.06
C ARG A 43 -2.19 1.54 -2.89
N LYS A 44 -2.98 1.79 -1.85
CA LYS A 44 -2.55 2.48 -0.63
C LYS A 44 -1.43 1.72 0.09
N ASN A 45 -1.56 0.40 0.23
CA ASN A 45 -0.54 -0.44 0.86
C ASN A 45 0.76 -0.44 0.06
N LYS A 46 0.68 -0.61 -1.27
CA LYS A 46 1.85 -0.53 -2.16
C LYS A 46 2.53 0.84 -2.08
N LEU A 47 1.77 1.92 -2.00
CA LEU A 47 2.32 3.26 -1.85
C LEU A 47 3.05 3.41 -0.51
N LYS A 48 2.46 2.93 0.59
CA LYS A 48 3.08 2.96 1.92
C LYS A 48 4.41 2.19 1.94
N GLU A 49 4.46 1.01 1.34
CA GLU A 49 5.69 0.22 1.20
C GLU A 49 6.76 0.94 0.38
N LYS A 50 6.37 1.57 -0.74
CA LYS A 50 7.27 2.37 -1.56
C LYS A 50 7.82 3.59 -0.81
N MET A 51 6.99 4.30 -0.04
CA MET A 51 7.44 5.43 0.78
C MET A 51 8.38 4.97 1.89
N MET A 52 8.07 3.85 2.55
CA MET A 52 8.91 3.30 3.61
C MET A 52 10.29 2.89 3.06
N SER A 53 10.32 2.15 1.94
CA SER A 53 11.57 1.75 1.30
C SER A 53 12.39 2.95 0.78
N ALA A 54 11.75 3.96 0.21
CA ALA A 54 12.43 5.20 -0.19
C ALA A 54 13.01 5.94 1.02
N SER A 55 12.26 6.05 2.12
CA SER A 55 12.75 6.68 3.34
C SER A 55 13.95 5.94 3.94
N LEU A 56 13.98 4.61 3.89
CA LEU A 56 15.12 3.83 4.38
C LEU A 56 16.36 4.09 3.53
N LYS A 57 16.23 4.09 2.21
CA LYS A 57 17.34 4.38 1.29
C LYS A 57 17.91 5.78 1.49
N VAL A 58 17.06 6.78 1.68
CA VAL A 58 17.51 8.16 1.92
C VAL A 58 18.23 8.27 3.26
N ARG A 59 17.76 7.58 4.30
CA ARG A 59 18.46 7.57 5.61
C ARG A 59 19.83 6.92 5.52
N GLU A 60 19.95 5.84 4.77
CA GLU A 60 21.22 5.15 4.53
C GLU A 60 22.20 6.05 3.78
N ALA A 61 21.76 6.63 2.65
CA ALA A 61 22.58 7.58 1.87
C ALA A 61 22.99 8.82 2.70
N ASN A 62 22.08 9.38 3.50
CA ASN A 62 22.41 10.51 4.38
C ASN A 62 23.43 10.13 5.46
N ARG A 63 23.38 8.90 5.97
CA ARG A 63 24.34 8.40 6.96
C ARG A 63 25.73 8.25 6.36
N GLU A 64 25.82 7.73 5.13
CA GLU A 64 27.09 7.65 4.39
C GLU A 64 27.66 9.04 4.15
N ILE A 65 26.86 9.97 3.63
CA ILE A 65 27.29 11.35 3.39
C ILE A 65 27.77 12.02 4.69
N THR A 66 27.04 11.86 5.79
CA THR A 66 27.44 12.45 7.09
C THR A 66 28.78 11.88 7.57
N LYS A 67 29.00 10.57 7.38
CA LYS A 67 30.26 9.93 7.73
C LYS A 67 31.42 10.48 6.90
N ASP A 68 31.21 10.66 5.60
CA ASP A 68 32.21 11.24 4.69
C ASP A 68 32.56 12.69 5.10
N PHE A 69 31.57 13.49 5.52
CA PHE A 69 31.83 14.83 6.04
C PHE A 69 32.57 14.80 7.38
N ASP A 70 32.19 13.92 8.31
CA ASP A 70 32.86 13.77 9.61
C ASP A 70 34.35 13.42 9.44
N GLU A 71 34.70 12.62 8.44
CA GLU A 71 36.09 12.26 8.12
C GLU A 71 36.93 13.45 7.60
N THR A 72 36.27 14.48 7.05
CA THR A 72 36.92 15.69 6.53
C THR A 72 37.04 16.83 7.55
N VAL A 73 36.53 16.66 8.78
CA VAL A 73 36.48 17.72 9.81
C VAL A 73 37.88 18.19 10.24
N GLU A 74 38.88 17.30 10.23
CA GLU A 74 40.27 17.63 10.59
C GLU A 74 41.15 17.96 9.37
N ASP A 75 40.57 17.97 8.18
CA ASP A 75 41.32 18.17 6.94
C ASP A 75 41.82 19.63 6.88
N GLY A 76 43.14 19.80 6.82
CA GLY A 76 43.81 21.11 6.87
C GLY A 76 44.19 21.65 8.27
N LEU A 77 43.84 20.96 9.36
CA LEU A 77 44.22 21.37 10.73
C LEU A 77 45.55 20.75 11.22
N ASN A 78 46.11 19.78 10.49
CA ASN A 78 47.35 19.08 10.85
C ASN A 78 48.65 19.72 10.29
N ASN A 79 48.60 20.97 9.80
CA ASN A 79 49.77 21.69 9.27
C ASN A 79 49.98 23.06 9.95
N ALA A 80 49.94 23.11 11.28
CA ALA A 80 50.33 24.27 12.08
C ALA A 80 51.40 23.90 13.12
#